data_AF-A0A914YES5-F1
#
_entry.id   AF-A0A914YES5-F1
#
_cell.length_a   1.000
_cell.length_b   1.000
_cell.length_c   1.000
_cell.angle_alpha   90.00
_cell.angle_beta   90.00
_cell.angle_gamma   90.00
#
_symmetry.space_group_name_H-M   'P 1'
#
loop_
_entity.id
_entity.type
_entity.pdbx_description
1 polymer ?
#
loop_
_entity_poly.entity_id
_entity_poly.type
_entity_poly.pdbx_seq_one_letter_code
_entity_poly.pdbx_strand_id
1 'polypeptide(L)'
;MFKFFRYTSSVRSEEGLPSLRVFNPQNTENTIIYAWILKYPDDNKVALPSVHLTKKTRITLVGTNIKVRKERAAKGCIVDLSEIHWTQFPSKDAIVLKIEFAAKSNHNPLKILHRNHQHHHRRHHQPEEDDSEI
;
A
#
# COMPACT_ATOMS: atom_id res chain seq x y z
N MET A 1 -13.10 -11.23 -9.39
CA MET A 1 -13.44 -10.00 -8.64
C MET A 1 -12.47 -8.90 -9.04
N PHE A 2 -12.93 -7.88 -9.76
CA PHE A 2 -12.07 -6.76 -10.17
C PHE A 2 -11.79 -5.86 -8.96
N LYS A 3 -10.51 -5.51 -8.75
CA LYS A 3 -10.10 -4.53 -7.74
C LYS A 3 -10.26 -3.14 -8.35
N PHE A 4 -11.24 -2.36 -7.88
CA PHE A 4 -11.48 -0.98 -8.32
C PHE A 4 -10.58 0.05 -7.61
N PHE A 5 -9.43 -0.41 -7.09
CA PHE A 5 -8.50 0.41 -6.34
C PHE A 5 -7.12 0.38 -6.96
N ARG A 6 -6.50 1.55 -7.10
CA ARG A 6 -5.09 1.70 -7.48
C ARG A 6 -4.36 2.48 -6.39
N TYR A 7 -3.16 2.02 -6.04
CA TYR A 7 -2.29 2.69 -5.09
C TYR A 7 -1.08 3.25 -5.82
N THR A 8 -0.71 4.47 -5.48
CA THR A 8 0.60 5.05 -5.80
C THR A 8 1.17 5.66 -4.52
N SER A 9 2.49 5.86 -4.46
CA SER A 9 3.13 6.47 -3.30
C SER A 9 4.22 7.43 -3.72
N SER A 10 4.36 8.53 -2.99
CA SER A 10 5.47 9.48 -3.13
C SER A 10 6.18 9.66 -1.80
N VAL A 11 7.42 10.16 -1.86
CA VAL A 11 8.10 10.68 -0.68
C VAL A 11 7.61 12.10 -0.41
N ARG A 12 7.53 12.49 0.87
CA ARG A 12 7.12 13.83 1.29
C ARG A 12 8.27 14.83 1.20
N SER A 13 9.49 14.38 1.49
CA SER A 13 10.74 15.11 1.39
C SER A 13 11.83 14.23 0.81
N GLU A 14 12.71 14.83 0.04
CA GLU A 14 13.95 14.23 -0.48
C GLU A 14 15.09 14.28 0.54
N GLU A 15 14.93 15.05 1.62
CA GLU A 15 15.93 15.25 2.65
C GLU A 15 16.29 13.94 3.36
N GLY A 16 17.58 13.66 3.47
CA GLY A 16 18.10 12.43 4.07
C GLY A 16 17.94 11.17 3.22
N LEU A 17 17.45 11.28 1.98
CA LEU A 17 17.39 10.16 1.04
C LEU A 17 18.67 10.05 0.20
N PRO A 18 19.15 8.83 -0.10
CA PRO A 18 20.27 8.66 -1.02
C PRO A 18 19.95 9.19 -2.42
N SER A 19 20.89 9.92 -3.02
CA SER A 19 20.75 10.49 -4.37
C SER A 19 20.69 9.44 -5.48
N LEU A 20 21.37 8.30 -5.31
CA LEU A 20 21.43 7.19 -6.28
C LEU A 20 20.42 6.07 -5.95
N ARG A 21 19.31 6.38 -5.29
CA ARG A 21 18.29 5.37 -4.98
C ARG A 21 17.54 4.95 -6.24
N VAL A 22 17.39 3.64 -6.42
CA VAL A 22 16.60 3.07 -7.53
C VAL A 22 15.12 2.89 -7.18
N PHE A 23 14.75 3.12 -5.92
CA PHE A 23 13.36 3.11 -5.44
C PHE A 23 13.17 4.13 -4.32
N ASN A 24 11.92 4.55 -4.12
CA ASN A 24 11.55 5.41 -3.00
C ASN A 24 11.34 4.56 -1.73
N PRO A 25 12.10 4.79 -0.65
CA PRO A 25 11.89 4.07 0.59
C PRO A 25 10.52 4.41 1.14
N GLN A 26 9.69 3.38 1.29
CA GLN A 26 8.42 3.50 1.99
C GLN A 26 8.70 3.41 3.49
N ASN A 27 8.63 4.55 4.17
CA ASN A 27 8.65 4.62 5.62
C ASN A 27 7.45 5.46 6.11
N THR A 28 7.03 5.21 7.35
CA THR A 28 5.81 5.81 7.89
C THR A 28 5.82 7.34 7.76
N GLU A 29 6.91 8.00 8.12
CA GLU A 29 6.93 9.45 8.32
C GLU A 29 7.04 10.24 7.01
N ASN A 30 7.73 9.68 6.02
CA ASN A 30 8.06 10.33 4.76
C ASN A 30 7.27 9.80 3.57
N THR A 31 6.33 8.87 3.76
CA THR A 31 5.53 8.32 2.64
C THR A 31 4.12 8.88 2.63
N ILE A 32 3.71 9.37 1.46
CA ILE A 32 2.34 9.71 1.15
C ILE A 32 1.81 8.65 0.19
N ILE A 33 0.69 8.04 0.52
CA ILE A 33 0.00 7.04 -0.32
C ILE A 33 -1.22 7.73 -0.93
N TYR A 34 -1.39 7.58 -2.24
CA TYR A 34 -2.60 8.00 -2.96
C TYR A 34 -3.39 6.76 -3.35
N ALA A 35 -4.60 6.64 -2.81
CA ALA A 35 -5.52 5.55 -3.13
C ALA A 35 -6.64 6.07 -4.03
N TRP A 36 -6.66 5.58 -5.27
CA TRP A 36 -7.70 5.85 -6.25
C TRP A 36 -8.85 4.87 -6.06
N ILE A 37 -10.05 5.40 -5.89
CA ILE A 37 -11.32 4.68 -5.76
C ILE A 37 -12.08 4.96 -7.06
N LEU A 38 -12.13 3.96 -7.94
CA LEU A 38 -12.74 4.08 -9.28
C LEU A 38 -14.22 3.66 -9.32
N LYS A 39 -14.70 3.10 -8.21
CA LYS A 39 -16.11 2.77 -8.01
C LYS A 39 -16.47 3.14 -6.58
N TYR A 40 -17.45 4.02 -6.43
CA TYR A 40 -17.95 4.40 -5.12
C TYR A 40 -18.59 3.19 -4.43
N PRO A 41 -18.27 2.92 -3.14
CA PRO A 41 -18.88 1.81 -2.41
C PRO A 41 -20.31 2.16 -1.98
N ASP A 42 -21.23 1.20 -2.12
CA ASP A 42 -22.65 1.40 -1.79
C ASP A 42 -22.87 1.63 -0.27
N ASP A 43 -22.01 1.08 0.57
CA ASP A 43 -22.05 1.19 2.04
C ASP A 43 -21.24 2.38 2.59
N ASN A 44 -20.73 3.25 1.71
CA ASN A 44 -19.83 4.36 2.05
C ASN A 44 -18.52 3.93 2.74
N LYS A 45 -18.15 2.64 2.72
CA LYS A 45 -16.92 2.15 3.37
C LYS A 45 -15.93 1.63 2.34
N VAL A 46 -14.68 2.06 2.49
CA VAL A 46 -13.58 1.62 1.62
C VAL A 46 -12.56 0.85 2.44
N ALA A 47 -12.40 -0.43 2.15
CA ALA A 47 -11.32 -1.24 2.71
C ALA A 47 -10.00 -1.00 1.95
N LEU A 48 -8.96 -0.60 2.67
CA LEU A 48 -7.61 -0.39 2.18
C LEU A 48 -6.64 -1.40 2.83
N PRO A 49 -6.54 -2.63 2.30
CA PRO A 49 -5.81 -3.73 2.95
C PRO A 49 -4.30 -3.53 3.00
N SER A 50 -3.75 -2.69 2.11
CA SER A 50 -2.31 -2.42 2.00
C SER A 50 -1.83 -1.25 2.85
N VAL A 51 -2.75 -0.53 3.52
CA VAL A 51 -2.43 0.67 4.30
C VAL A 51 -2.16 0.30 5.74
N HIS A 52 -1.00 0.65 6.28
CA HIS A 52 -0.64 0.35 7.65
C HIS A 52 -0.99 1.52 8.59
N LEU A 53 -2.13 1.42 9.29
CA LEU A 53 -2.56 2.45 10.24
C LEU A 53 -1.61 2.63 11.42
N THR A 54 -1.23 3.88 11.64
CA THR A 54 -0.56 4.37 12.84
C THR A 54 -1.45 5.36 13.59
N LYS A 55 -1.07 5.71 14.82
CA LYS A 55 -1.77 6.75 15.60
C LYS A 55 -1.74 8.12 14.92
N LYS A 56 -0.71 8.39 14.10
CA LYS A 56 -0.52 9.65 13.37
C LYS A 56 -1.15 9.64 11.98
N THR A 57 -1.71 8.51 11.51
CA THR A 57 -2.25 8.42 10.16
C THR A 57 -3.30 9.50 9.91
N ARG A 58 -3.19 10.18 8.78
CA ARG A 58 -4.16 11.17 8.30
C ARG A 58 -4.64 10.74 6.92
N ILE A 59 -5.94 10.82 6.70
CA ILE A 59 -6.55 10.53 5.40
C ILE A 59 -7.39 11.74 5.02
N THR A 60 -7.12 12.31 3.86
CA THR A 60 -7.84 13.44 3.30
C THR A 60 -8.25 13.18 1.87
N LEU A 61 -9.36 13.75 1.46
CA LEU A 61 -9.78 13.71 0.07
C LEU A 61 -8.94 14.71 -0.75
N VAL A 62 -8.28 14.24 -1.81
CA VAL A 62 -7.42 15.08 -2.66
C VAL A 62 -8.22 16.23 -3.28
N GLY A 63 -7.59 17.41 -3.36
CA GLY A 63 -8.25 18.62 -3.84
C GLY A 63 -9.15 19.29 -2.78
N THR A 64 -9.21 18.75 -1.56
CA THR A 64 -10.02 19.31 -0.47
C THR A 64 -9.26 19.28 0.86
N ASN A 65 -9.84 19.93 1.87
CA ASN A 65 -9.39 19.83 3.26
C ASN A 65 -10.22 18.82 4.09
N ILE A 66 -11.10 18.06 3.45
CA ILE A 66 -11.98 17.11 4.13
C ILE A 66 -11.14 15.94 4.64
N LYS A 67 -11.17 15.74 5.96
CA LYS A 67 -10.58 14.57 6.63
C LYS A 67 -11.65 13.50 6.73
N VAL A 68 -11.28 12.26 6.44
CA VAL A 68 -12.18 11.11 6.53
C VAL A 68 -11.87 10.27 7.76
N ARG A 69 -12.93 9.69 8.33
CA ARG A 69 -12.78 8.77 9.45
C ARG A 69 -12.15 7.47 8.97
N LYS A 70 -11.44 6.82 9.88
CA LYS A 70 -10.71 5.59 9.59
C LYS A 70 -10.72 4.67 10.79
N GLU A 71 -10.82 3.38 10.51
CA GLU A 71 -10.88 2.33 11.50
C GLU A 71 -9.86 1.25 11.18
N ARG A 72 -9.33 0.61 12.22
CA ARG A 72 -8.40 -0.50 12.07
C ARG A 72 -9.19 -1.74 11.63
N ALA A 73 -8.73 -2.37 10.56
CA ALA A 73 -9.25 -3.65 10.10
C ALA A 73 -8.24 -4.77 10.37
N ALA A 74 -8.68 -6.03 10.28
CA ALA A 74 -7.81 -7.20 10.40
C ALA A 74 -6.64 -7.15 9.40
N LYS A 75 -6.89 -6.63 8.19
CA LYS A 75 -5.87 -6.31 7.20
C LYS A 75 -6.04 -4.85 6.78
N GLY A 76 -5.10 -4.00 7.20
CA GLY A 76 -5.03 -2.60 6.79
C GLY A 76 -6.01 -1.68 7.52
N CYS A 77 -6.79 -0.90 6.77
CA CYS A 77 -7.79 0.01 7.33
C CYS A 77 -9.11 0.03 6.56
N ILE A 78 -10.16 0.50 7.23
CA ILE A 78 -11.43 0.88 6.61
C ILE A 78 -11.53 2.40 6.69
N VAL A 79 -11.92 3.03 5.60
CA VAL A 79 -12.21 4.46 5.51
C VAL A 79 -13.70 4.64 5.40
N ASP A 80 -14.27 5.51 6.23
CA ASP A 80 -15.69 5.85 6.20
C ASP A 80 -15.87 7.19 5.46
N LEU A 81 -16.68 7.13 4.41
CA LEU A 81 -16.98 8.23 3.51
C LEU A 81 -18.37 8.84 3.76
N SER A 82 -19.13 8.34 4.75
CA SER A 82 -20.51 8.74 5.02
C SER A 82 -20.67 10.22 5.38
N GLU A 83 -19.65 10.83 5.99
CA GLU A 83 -19.67 12.25 6.37
C GLU A 83 -19.40 13.21 5.20
N ILE A 84 -19.10 12.70 4.00
CA ILE A 84 -18.84 13.54 2.83
C ILE A 84 -20.15 13.98 2.18
N HIS A 85 -20.39 15.29 2.16
CA HIS A 85 -21.50 15.90 1.43
C HIS A 85 -21.22 15.90 -0.07
N TRP A 86 -21.51 14.79 -0.73
CA TRP A 86 -21.18 14.57 -2.14
C TRP A 86 -21.85 15.53 -3.12
N THR A 87 -22.90 16.23 -2.72
CA THR A 87 -23.56 17.26 -3.53
C THR A 87 -22.63 18.45 -3.84
N GLN A 88 -21.54 18.60 -3.09
CA GLN A 88 -20.53 19.65 -3.30
C GLN A 88 -19.49 19.27 -4.36
N PHE A 89 -19.56 18.06 -4.94
CA PHE A 89 -18.58 17.55 -5.90
C PHE A 89 -19.19 17.46 -7.30
N PRO A 90 -18.44 17.83 -8.35
CA PRO A 90 -18.93 17.76 -9.72
C PRO A 90 -19.16 16.33 -10.22
N SER A 91 -18.46 15.33 -9.65
CA SER A 91 -18.61 13.92 -9.98
C SER A 91 -18.07 13.02 -8.85
N LYS A 92 -18.52 11.75 -8.82
CA LYS A 92 -18.00 10.68 -7.96
C LYS A 92 -17.32 9.55 -8.75
N ASP A 93 -17.01 9.76 -10.03
CA ASP A 93 -16.50 8.71 -10.92
C ASP A 93 -15.13 8.19 -10.47
N ALA A 94 -14.31 9.09 -9.94
CA ALA A 94 -13.04 8.74 -9.33
C ALA A 94 -12.77 9.63 -8.12
N ILE A 95 -12.45 9.00 -6.99
CA ILE A 95 -12.08 9.67 -5.75
C ILE A 95 -10.65 9.29 -5.42
N VAL A 96 -9.84 10.26 -5.00
CA VAL A 96 -8.47 9.99 -4.56
C VAL A 96 -8.32 10.36 -3.09
N LEU A 97 -7.91 9.39 -2.28
CA LEU A 97 -7.53 9.60 -0.88
C LEU A 97 -6.03 9.84 -0.80
N LYS A 98 -5.64 10.94 -0.17
CA LYS A 98 -4.26 11.20 0.28
C LYS A 98 -4.11 10.65 1.69
N ILE A 99 -3.18 9.72 1.88
CA ILE A 99 -2.95 9.00 3.12
C ILE A 99 -1.52 9.27 3.58
N GLU A 100 -1.38 9.93 4.72
CA GLU A 100 -0.09 10.28 5.32
C GLU A 100 0.15 9.45 6.58
N PHE A 101 1.41 9.19 6.93
CA PHE A 101 1.79 8.46 8.14
C PHE A 101 1.25 7.03 8.22
N ALA A 102 1.23 6.30 7.10
CA ALA A 102 0.58 4.98 7.01
C ALA A 102 1.34 3.89 6.22
N ALA A 103 2.64 4.07 5.98
CA ALA A 103 3.49 3.06 5.35
C ALA A 103 4.11 2.11 6.38
N LYS A 104 4.53 0.92 5.95
CA LYS A 104 5.41 0.05 6.76
C LYS A 104 6.86 0.46 6.57
N SER A 105 7.69 0.28 7.60
CA SER A 105 9.13 0.48 7.49
C SER A 105 9.76 -0.48 6.47
N ASN A 106 10.44 0.09 5.47
CA ASN A 106 11.40 -0.51 4.54
C ASN A 106 10.96 -1.78 3.81
N HIS A 107 9.95 -1.64 2.94
CA HIS A 107 9.80 -2.57 1.82
C HIS A 107 10.89 -2.28 0.77
N ASN A 108 11.99 -3.04 0.79
CA ASN A 108 12.98 -3.01 -0.29
C ASN A 108 12.59 -4.06 -1.35
N PRO A 109 12.14 -3.66 -2.55
CA PRO A 109 11.72 -4.60 -3.59
C PRO A 109 12.86 -5.53 -4.06
N LEU A 110 14.12 -5.09 -3.97
CA LEU A 110 15.28 -5.89 -4.35
C LEU A 110 15.58 -7.02 -3.36
N LYS A 111 15.17 -6.90 -2.09
CA LYS A 111 15.33 -7.99 -1.10
C LYS A 111 14.44 -9.19 -1.41
N ILE A 112 13.32 -8.99 -2.10
CA ILE A 112 12.40 -10.08 -2.48
C ILE A 112 12.99 -10.89 -3.64
N LEU A 113 13.62 -10.23 -4.61
CA LEU A 113 14.29 -10.88 -5.73
C LEU A 113 15.41 -11.82 -5.24
N HIS A 114 16.29 -11.35 -4.35
CA HIS A 114 17.35 -12.21 -3.80
C HIS A 114 16.83 -13.42 -3.04
N ARG A 115 15.70 -13.29 -2.33
CA ARG A 115 15.11 -14.41 -1.56
C ARG A 115 14.54 -15.50 -2.48
N ASN A 116 13.96 -15.12 -3.62
CA ASN A 116 13.40 -16.08 -4.57
C ASN A 116 14.48 -16.85 -5.35
N HIS A 117 15.63 -16.22 -5.65
CA HIS A 117 16.76 -16.92 -6.26
C HIS A 117 17.41 -17.95 -5.32
N GLN A 118 17.49 -17.67 -4.02
CA GLN A 118 18.03 -18.63 -3.04
C GLN A 118 17.16 -19.89 -2.88
N HIS A 119 15.83 -19.77 -3.05
CA HIS A 119 14.93 -20.92 -3.01
C HIS A 119 15.03 -21.83 -4.25
N HIS A 120 15.42 -21.29 -5.41
CA HIS A 120 15.65 -22.11 -6.60
C HIS A 120 16.95 -22.93 -6.51
N HIS A 121 18.01 -22.40 -5.88
CA HIS A 121 19.24 -23.18 -5.72
C HIS A 121 19.14 -24.34 -4.72
N ARG A 122 18.23 -24.28 -3.74
CA ARG A 122 18.04 -25.37 -2.76
C ARG A 122 17.24 -26.57 -3.29
N ARG A 123 16.59 -26.47 -4.46
CA ARG A 123 15.83 -27.58 -5.04
C ARG A 123 16.65 -28.50 -5.96
N HIS A 124 17.92 -28.19 -6.22
CA HIS A 124 18.80 -28.96 -7.10
C HIS A 124 19.89 -29.77 -6.37
N HIS A 125 19.76 -29.97 -5.06
CA HIS A 125 20.58 -30.93 -4.32
C HIS A 125 19.67 -31.91 -3.59
N GLN A 126 19.09 -32.82 -4.35
CA GLN A 126 18.75 -34.14 -3.86
C GLN A 126 19.95 -35.03 -4.22
N PRO A 127 20.62 -35.70 -3.26
CA PRO A 127 21.58 -36.73 -3.61
C PRO A 127 20.81 -37.85 -4.30
N GLU A 128 21.24 -38.24 -5.49
CA GLU A 128 20.80 -39.46 -6.14
C GLU A 128 21.19 -40.64 -5.23
N GLU A 129 20.21 -41.44 -4.83
CA GLU A 129 20.45 -42.72 -4.17
C GLU A 129 21.16 -43.63 -5.16
N ASP A 130 22.37 -44.03 -4.79
CA ASP A 130 23.25 -44.94 -5.53
C ASP A 130 22.70 -46.36 -5.36
N ASP A 131 21.78 -46.76 -6.24
CA ASP A 131 21.38 -48.15 -6.44
C ASP A 131 22.48 -48.85 -7.24
N SER A 132 23.52 -49.32 -6.54
CA SER A 132 24.46 -50.31 -7.07
C SER A 132 24.27 -51.65 -6.34
N GLU A 133 23.80 -52.63 -7.11
CA GLU A 133 23.52 -54.04 -6.81
C GLU A 133 24.62 -54.79 -6.02
N ILE A 134 24.21 -55.69 -5.10
CA ILE A 134 24.47 -57.15 -5.14
C ILE A 134 23.27 -57.88 -4.51
#